data_AF-A0A960LA77-F1
#
_entry.id   AF-A0A960LA77-F1
#
_cell.length_a   1.000
_cell.length_b   1.000
_cell.length_c   1.000
_cell.angle_alpha   90.00
_cell.angle_beta   90.00
_cell.angle_gamma   90.00
#
_symmetry.space_group_name_H-M   'P 1'
#
loop_
_entity.id
_entity.type
_entity.pdbx_description
1 polymer ?
#
loop_
_entity_poly.entity_id
_entity_poly.type
_entity_poly.pdbx_seq_one_letter_code
_entity_poly.pdbx_strand_id
1 'polypeptide(L)' 'RLAVEAGSPIGWDRYVGPRGAVLGMEGFGESAPLRDLAEHFGFTPDAVVGRVKALLAEP' A
#
# COMPACT_ATOMS: atom_id res chain seq x y z
N ARG A 1 -3.06 1.18 11.44
CA ARG A 1 -3.65 2.10 10.42
C ARG A 1 -2.99 1.82 9.08
N LEU A 2 -3.67 2.03 7.96
CA LEU A 2 -3.09 1.85 6.62
C LEU A 2 -3.19 3.17 5.83
N ALA A 3 -2.06 3.64 5.28
CA ALA A 3 -2.04 4.68 4.25
C ALA A 3 -1.96 4.03 2.87
N VAL A 4 -2.62 4.62 1.87
CA VAL A 4 -2.66 4.10 0.49
C VAL A 4 -2.45 5.26 -0.48
N GLU A 5 -1.34 5.23 -1.22
CA GLU A 5 -0.99 6.26 -2.21
C GLU A 5 -0.12 5.65 -3.31
N ALA A 6 -0.43 5.92 -4.59
CA ALA A 6 0.42 5.51 -5.72
C ALA A 6 1.65 6.43 -5.87
N GLY A 7 2.43 6.55 -4.80
CA GLY A 7 3.58 7.43 -4.65
C GLY A 7 4.56 6.89 -3.61
N SER A 8 5.64 7.62 -3.33
CA SER A 8 6.66 7.18 -2.37
C SER A 8 6.06 6.95 -0.99
N PRO A 9 6.41 5.87 -0.27
CA PRO A 9 5.93 5.63 1.08
C PRO A 9 6.55 6.59 2.12
N ILE A 10 7.60 7.35 1.73
CA ILE A 10 8.37 8.20 2.64
C ILE A 10 7.47 9.28 3.26
N GLY A 11 7.47 9.36 4.59
CA GLY A 11 6.74 10.37 5.37
C GLY A 11 5.37 9.92 5.85
N TRP A 12 4.81 8.84 5.29
CA TRP A 12 3.55 8.27 5.74
C TRP A 12 3.65 7.57 7.10
N ASP A 13 4.84 7.11 7.47
CA ASP A 13 5.17 6.49 8.76
C ASP A 13 4.74 7.36 9.95
N ARG A 14 4.89 8.69 9.84
CA ARG A 14 4.47 9.68 10.84
C ARG A 14 2.97 9.63 11.16
N TYR A 15 2.13 9.24 10.20
CA TYR A 15 0.67 9.24 10.34
C TYR A 15 0.10 7.86 10.65
N VAL A 16 0.69 6.81 10.06
CA VAL A 16 0.21 5.43 10.28
C VAL A 16 0.67 4.89 11.64
N GLY A 17 1.77 5.41 12.19
CA GLY A 17 2.32 5.05 13.49
C GLY A 17 3.11 3.75 13.46
N PRO A 18 3.67 3.32 14.62
CA PRO A 18 4.62 2.21 14.70
C PRO A 18 4.03 0.84 14.38
N ARG A 19 2.70 0.70 14.48
CA ARG A 19 1.94 -0.51 14.08
C ARG A 19 1.10 -0.25 12.82
N GLY A 20 1.50 0.74 12.04
CA GLY A 20 0.86 1.09 10.79
C GLY A 20 1.58 0.47 9.60
N ALA A 21 0.91 0.45 8.46
CA ALA A 21 1.53 0.09 7.19
C ALA A 21 1.22 1.15 6.13
N VAL A 22 2.02 1.14 5.06
CA VAL A 22 1.85 2.01 3.90
C VAL A 22 1.79 1.11 2.66
N LEU A 23 0.76 1.29 1.84
CA LEU A 23 0.74 0.80 0.46
C LEU A 23 1.17 1.96 -0.43
N GLY A 24 2.44 1.92 -0.84
CA GLY A 24 3.10 2.91 -1.67
C GLY A 24 3.96 2.27 -2.75
N MET A 25 4.53 3.09 -3.62
CA MET A 25 5.49 2.71 -4.65
C MET A 25 6.90 2.63 -4.04
N GLU A 26 7.44 1.42 -3.87
CA GLU A 26 8.79 1.20 -3.33
C GLU A 26 9.91 1.32 -4.38
N GLY A 27 9.54 1.43 -5.66
CA GLY A 27 10.45 1.56 -6.79
C GLY A 27 9.85 2.38 -7.93
N PHE A 28 10.54 2.36 -9.07
CA PHE A 28 10.05 2.99 -10.29
C PHE A 28 8.83 2.25 -10.85
N GLY A 29 8.11 2.93 -11.75
CA GLY A 29 7.02 2.33 -12.50
C GLY A 29 7.52 1.43 -13.63
N GLU A 30 6.56 0.86 -14.36
CA GLU A 30 6.79 -0.01 -15.50
C GLU A 30 5.95 0.45 -16.70
N SER A 31 6.34 0.06 -17.92
CA SER A 31 5.60 0.42 -19.13
C SER A 31 4.50 -0.60 -19.41
N ALA A 32 3.28 -0.34 -18.92
CA ALA A 32 2.10 -1.17 -19.18
C ALA A 32 0.80 -0.36 -18.98
N PRO A 33 -0.37 -0.90 -19.38
CA PRO A 33 -1.67 -0.31 -19.06
C PRO A 33 -1.89 -0.16 -17.55
N LEU A 34 -2.61 0.90 -17.16
CA LEU A 34 -2.85 1.24 -15.75
C LEU A 34 -3.46 0.10 -14.94
N ARG A 35 -4.39 -0.67 -15.53
CA ARG A 35 -5.03 -1.80 -14.86
C ARG A 35 -4.01 -2.86 -14.47
N ASP A 36 -3.14 -3.23 -15.40
CA ASP A 36 -2.12 -4.26 -15.18
C ASP A 36 -1.11 -3.77 -14.13
N LEU A 37 -0.75 -2.49 -14.16
CA LEU A 37 0.11 -1.87 -13.15
C LEU A 37 -0.55 -1.82 -11.77
N ALA A 38 -1.84 -1.51 -11.68
CA ALA A 38 -2.56 -1.48 -10.42
C ALA A 38 -2.64 -2.88 -9.78
N GLU A 39 -2.88 -3.92 -10.59
CA GLU A 39 -2.84 -5.32 -10.16
C GLU A 39 -1.40 -5.72 -9.73
N HIS A 40 -0.39 -5.38 -10.55
CA HIS A 40 1.02 -5.69 -10.29
C HIS A 40 1.57 -5.05 -9.00
N PHE A 41 1.30 -3.76 -8.78
CA PHE A 41 1.76 -3.03 -7.61
C PHE A 41 0.82 -3.18 -6.39
N GLY A 42 -0.27 -3.94 -6.51
CA GLY A 42 -1.17 -4.24 -5.41
C GLY A 42 -2.11 -3.10 -5.01
N PHE A 43 -2.35 -2.13 -5.90
CA PHE A 43 -3.36 -1.07 -5.73
C PHE A 43 -4.76 -1.58 -6.11
N THR A 44 -5.19 -2.66 -5.45
CA THR A 44 -6.51 -3.26 -5.64
C THR A 44 -7.30 -3.27 -4.33
N PRO A 45 -8.65 -3.24 -4.38
CA PRO A 45 -9.47 -3.30 -3.17
C PRO A 45 -9.16 -4.51 -2.28
N ASP A 46 -8.95 -5.68 -2.89
CA ASP A 46 -8.67 -6.91 -2.15
C ASP A 46 -7.31 -6.87 -1.43
N ALA A 47 -6.27 -6.32 -2.07
CA ALA A 47 -4.97 -6.14 -1.45
C ALA A 47 -5.03 -5.17 -0.27
N VAL A 48 -5.78 -4.07 -0.41
CA VAL A 48 -6.01 -3.10 0.68
C VAL A 48 -6.74 -3.76 1.85
N VAL A 49 -7.84 -4.47 1.59
CA VAL A 49 -8.59 -5.18 2.63
C VAL A 49 -7.74 -6.24 3.32
N GLY A 50 -6.95 -7.01 2.57
CA GLY A 50 -6.03 -8.00 3.11
C GLY A 50 -5.02 -7.39 4.08
N ARG A 51 -4.39 -6.27 3.70
CA ARG A 51 -3.45 -5.53 4.56
C ARG A 51 -4.11 -4.99 5.83
N VAL A 52 -5.31 -4.43 5.72
CA VAL A 52 -6.05 -3.95 6.91
C VAL A 52 -6.39 -5.10 7.85
N LYS A 53 -6.85 -6.25 7.33
CA LYS A 53 -7.15 -7.43 8.16
C LYS A 53 -5.90 -7.94 8.87
N ALA A 54 -4.76 -7.99 8.18
CA ALA A 54 -3.49 -8.38 8.79
C ALA A 54 -3.11 -7.45 9.96
N LEU A 55 -3.19 -6.13 9.75
CA LEU A 55 -2.92 -5.14 10.80
C LEU A 55 -3.84 -5.26 12.03
N LEU A 56 -5.07 -5.73 11.84
CA LEU A 56 -6.04 -5.94 12.94
C LEU A 56 -5.85 -7.27 13.66
N ALA A 57 -5.18 -8.24 13.03
CA ALA A 57 -4.89 -9.55 13.62
C ALA A 57 -3.63 -9.54 14.49
N GLU A 58 -2.79 -8.50 14.38
CA GLU A 58 -1.65 -8.29 15.26
C GLU A 58 -2.11 -7.86 16.66
N PRO A 59 -1.60 -8.50 17.75
CA PRO A 59 -1.99 -8.19 19.13
C PRO A 59 -1.54 -6.81 19.65
#